data_AF-A0A6I4YXL9-F1
#
_entry.id   AF-A0A6I4YXL9-F1
#
_cell.length_a   1.000
_cell.length_b   1.000
_cell.length_c   1.000
_cell.angle_alpha   90.00
_cell.angle_beta   90.00
_cell.angle_gamma   90.00
#
_symmetry.space_group_name_H-M   'P 1'
#
loop_
_entity.id
_entity.type
_entity.pdbx_description
1 polymer ?
#
loop_
_entity_poly.entity_id
_entity_poly.type
_entity_poly.pdbx_seq_one_letter_code
_entity_poly.pdbx_strand_id
1 'polypeptide(L)'
;MNNDTLDSRKITWPDRYYGVIDPSHPRPQQILGWYDTWNLGYKSTLFLPQNKMVPLTQEQWDWHFLSGNSQAQINADGTVSRYMPPPPAPVPLSRKARRAMDSVESQSSVVLAMGETFGPLMRAYVKKLYAIMKGSDTTSTVLPTAPSDPTL
;
A
#
# COMPACT_ATOMS: atom_id res chain seq x y z
N MET A 1 44.67 -31.59 2.84
CA MET A 1 43.67 -30.51 2.92
C MET A 1 43.32 -30.15 1.49
N ASN A 2 42.18 -30.65 0.98
CA ASN A 2 41.86 -30.56 -0.45
C ASN A 2 41.09 -29.27 -0.72
N ASN A 3 41.65 -28.45 -1.60
CA ASN A 3 41.26 -27.09 -1.92
C ASN A 3 40.22 -27.03 -3.08
N ASP A 4 39.34 -28.04 -3.18
CA ASP A 4 38.62 -28.35 -4.43
C ASP A 4 37.08 -28.36 -4.30
N THR A 5 36.55 -27.75 -3.24
CA THR A 5 35.17 -27.24 -3.24
C THR A 5 35.21 -25.77 -3.63
N LEU A 6 35.68 -25.48 -4.85
CA LEU A 6 35.38 -24.21 -5.52
C LEU A 6 33.86 -24.04 -5.43
N ASP A 7 33.49 -23.15 -4.54
CA ASP A 7 32.18 -22.96 -3.92
C ASP A 7 31.02 -23.26 -4.88
N SER A 8 30.43 -24.47 -4.85
CA SER A 8 29.37 -24.87 -5.78
C SER A 8 28.16 -23.94 -5.76
N ARG A 9 28.04 -23.11 -4.72
CA ARG A 9 27.08 -22.00 -4.67
C ARG A 9 27.36 -20.96 -5.74
N LYS A 10 28.61 -20.63 -6.06
CA LYS A 10 28.96 -19.69 -7.15
C LYS A 10 28.59 -20.22 -8.54
N ILE A 11 28.28 -21.51 -8.64
CA ILE A 11 27.74 -22.12 -9.85
C ILE A 11 26.22 -21.86 -9.94
N THR A 12 25.49 -22.04 -8.83
CA THR A 12 24.03 -21.81 -8.77
C THR A 12 23.65 -20.32 -8.62
N TRP A 13 24.51 -19.55 -7.95
CA TRP A 13 24.37 -18.17 -7.49
C TRP A 13 25.68 -17.42 -7.75
N PRO A 14 25.98 -17.10 -9.02
CA PRO A 14 27.25 -16.49 -9.40
C PRO A 14 27.44 -15.09 -8.81
N ASP A 15 26.34 -14.36 -8.57
CA ASP A 15 26.39 -13.03 -7.98
C ASP A 15 26.53 -13.10 -6.46
N ARG A 16 26.96 -11.99 -5.87
CA ARG A 16 27.06 -11.88 -4.41
C ARG A 16 25.72 -11.54 -3.77
N TYR A 17 24.93 -10.71 -4.44
CA TYR A 17 23.73 -10.12 -3.86
C TYR A 17 22.50 -10.57 -4.62
N TYR A 18 21.48 -10.95 -3.86
CA TYR A 18 20.20 -11.36 -4.42
C TYR A 18 19.03 -10.78 -3.64
N GLY A 19 18.01 -10.37 -4.38
CA GLY A 19 16.70 -9.98 -3.84
C GLY A 19 15.72 -11.14 -3.97
N VAL A 20 14.87 -11.34 -2.96
CA VAL A 20 13.83 -12.37 -2.97
C VAL A 20 12.57 -11.85 -3.62
N ILE A 21 11.94 -12.67 -4.44
CA ILE A 21 10.63 -12.42 -5.05
C ILE A 21 9.68 -13.58 -4.79
N ASP A 22 8.38 -13.33 -4.90
CA ASP A 22 7.39 -14.38 -5.05
C ASP A 22 7.03 -14.54 -6.53
N PRO A 23 7.43 -15.63 -7.19
CA PRO A 23 7.14 -15.83 -8.61
C PRO A 23 5.65 -15.99 -8.91
N SER A 24 4.80 -16.22 -7.90
CA SER A 24 3.34 -16.23 -8.06
C SER A 24 2.72 -14.83 -8.11
N HIS A 25 3.45 -13.80 -7.67
CA HIS A 25 2.99 -12.42 -7.73
C HIS A 25 3.32 -11.77 -9.09
N PRO A 26 2.37 -11.05 -9.71
CA PRO A 26 2.61 -10.34 -10.96
C PRO A 26 3.65 -9.24 -10.77
N ARG A 27 4.39 -8.93 -11.84
CA ARG A 27 5.34 -7.81 -11.86
C ARG A 27 4.64 -6.53 -12.34
N PRO A 28 5.06 -5.33 -11.88
CA PRO A 28 6.15 -5.10 -10.93
C PRO A 28 5.81 -5.57 -9.51
N GLN A 29 6.81 -6.08 -8.78
CA GLN A 29 6.65 -6.50 -7.37
C GLN A 29 7.84 -6.06 -6.54
N GLN A 30 7.58 -5.81 -5.26
CA GLN A 30 8.61 -5.46 -4.29
C GLN A 30 9.55 -6.65 -4.02
N ILE A 31 10.84 -6.36 -3.81
CA ILE A 31 11.80 -7.33 -3.28
C ILE A 31 11.46 -7.60 -1.81
N LEU A 32 11.20 -8.86 -1.47
CA LEU A 32 10.68 -9.31 -0.18
C LEU A 32 11.78 -9.64 0.84
N GLY A 33 13.03 -9.77 0.38
CA GLY A 33 14.15 -10.20 1.22
C GLY A 33 15.48 -10.04 0.50
N TRP A 34 16.58 -10.16 1.23
CA TRP A 34 17.92 -9.83 0.75
C TRP A 34 18.92 -10.89 1.21
N TYR A 35 19.76 -11.34 0.29
CA TYR A 35 20.78 -12.37 0.51
C TYR A 35 22.15 -11.89 0.03
N ASP A 36 23.14 -11.88 0.93
CA ASP A 36 24.57 -11.89 0.60
C ASP A 36 25.03 -13.36 0.55
N THR A 37 25.05 -13.94 -0.65
CA THR A 37 25.35 -15.36 -0.85
C THR A 37 26.78 -15.72 -0.52
N TRP A 38 27.68 -14.74 -0.44
CA TRP A 38 29.10 -14.95 -0.16
C TRP A 38 29.41 -14.89 1.34
N ASN A 39 28.61 -14.15 2.12
CA ASN A 39 28.83 -13.96 3.56
C ASN A 39 27.91 -14.81 4.46
N LEU A 40 26.89 -15.48 3.91
CA LEU A 40 26.06 -16.42 4.66
C LEU A 40 26.82 -17.72 4.96
N GLY A 41 26.85 -18.09 6.24
CA GLY A 41 27.48 -19.31 6.74
C GLY A 41 26.93 -20.59 6.08
N TYR A 42 27.78 -21.61 6.01
CA TYR A 42 27.72 -22.81 5.15
C TYR A 42 26.47 -23.71 5.20
N LYS A 43 25.39 -23.36 5.91
CA LYS A 43 24.17 -24.19 5.93
C LYS A 43 23.29 -23.87 4.72
N SER A 44 23.43 -24.69 3.67
CA SER A 44 22.70 -24.63 2.39
C SER A 44 21.16 -24.55 2.51
N THR A 45 20.59 -24.90 3.67
CA THR A 45 19.16 -24.81 3.96
C THR A 45 18.61 -23.40 4.04
N LEU A 46 19.47 -22.36 4.06
CA LEU A 46 19.04 -20.97 4.18
C LEU A 46 18.72 -20.32 2.82
N PHE A 47 19.21 -20.87 1.72
CA PHE A 47 18.98 -20.31 0.38
C PHE A 47 17.66 -20.79 -0.20
N LEU A 48 16.93 -19.86 -0.81
CA LEU A 48 15.70 -20.17 -1.53
C LEU A 48 16.01 -20.81 -2.89
N PRO A 49 15.02 -21.44 -3.55
CA PRO A 49 15.19 -21.92 -4.93
C PRO A 49 15.55 -20.81 -5.92
N GLN A 50 16.22 -21.17 -7.03
CA GLN A 50 16.74 -20.21 -8.02
C GLN A 50 15.70 -19.23 -8.55
N ASN A 51 14.49 -19.72 -8.81
CA ASN A 51 13.38 -18.93 -9.34
C ASN A 51 12.79 -17.91 -8.35
N LYS A 52 13.22 -17.92 -7.08
CA LYS A 52 12.77 -16.96 -6.06
C LYS A 52 13.78 -15.84 -5.80
N MET A 53 14.91 -15.83 -6.49
CA MET A 53 15.96 -14.86 -6.23
C MET A 53 16.40 -14.19 -7.52
N VAL A 54 16.59 -12.88 -7.42
CA VAL A 54 16.94 -11.99 -8.53
C VAL A 54 18.32 -11.44 -8.24
N PRO A 55 19.29 -11.53 -9.17
CA PRO A 55 20.62 -10.98 -8.96
C PRO A 55 20.56 -9.46 -8.83
N LEU A 56 21.41 -8.92 -7.97
CA LEU A 56 21.50 -7.49 -7.69
C LEU A 56 22.92 -6.98 -7.90
N THR A 57 23.04 -5.75 -8.39
CA THR A 57 24.30 -5.00 -8.33
C THR A 57 24.57 -4.55 -6.89
N GLN A 58 25.81 -4.13 -6.59
CA GLN A 58 26.13 -3.49 -5.31
C GLN A 58 25.24 -2.28 -5.02
N GLU A 59 24.98 -1.44 -6.02
CA GLU A 59 24.12 -0.26 -5.87
C GLU A 59 22.68 -0.66 -5.51
N GLN A 60 22.13 -1.67 -6.18
CA GLN A 60 20.79 -2.19 -5.89
C GLN A 60 20.72 -2.85 -4.51
N TRP A 61 21.78 -3.57 -4.13
CA TRP A 61 21.95 -4.11 -2.79
C TRP A 61 21.89 -3.00 -1.75
N ASP A 62 22.63 -1.91 -1.91
CA ASP A 62 22.70 -0.84 -0.92
C ASP A 62 21.36 -0.15 -0.65
N TRP A 63 20.37 -0.27 -1.55
CA TRP A 63 19.01 0.23 -1.32
C TRP A 63 18.30 -0.45 -0.14
N HIS A 64 18.73 -1.64 0.28
CA HIS A 64 18.16 -2.31 1.46
C HIS A 64 18.50 -1.63 2.78
N PHE A 65 19.57 -0.82 2.82
CA PHE A 65 19.97 -0.04 4.00
C PHE A 65 19.26 1.32 4.09
N LEU A 66 18.53 1.72 3.05
CA LEU A 66 17.75 2.96 3.07
C LEU A 66 16.55 2.79 4.01
N SER A 67 16.18 3.86 4.73
CA SER A 67 15.08 3.83 5.70
C SER A 67 13.74 3.52 5.02
N GLY A 68 12.97 2.60 5.59
CA GLY A 68 11.73 2.10 5.01
C GLY A 68 11.92 0.77 4.27
N ASN A 69 11.16 -0.24 4.67
CA ASN A 69 11.34 -1.67 4.39
C ASN A 69 11.64 -2.02 2.91
N SER A 70 12.91 -2.15 2.55
CA SER A 70 13.35 -2.78 1.29
C SER A 70 12.91 -2.01 0.04
N GLN A 71 13.65 -0.96 -0.28
CA GLN A 71 13.32 -0.01 -1.35
C GLN A 71 13.65 -0.52 -2.76
N ALA A 72 13.53 -1.81 -3.05
CA ALA A 72 13.74 -2.34 -4.40
C ALA A 72 12.50 -3.07 -4.92
N GLN A 73 12.30 -3.01 -6.23
CA GLN A 73 11.29 -3.79 -6.94
C GLN A 73 11.88 -4.40 -8.19
N ILE A 74 11.35 -5.55 -8.60
CA ILE A 74 11.55 -6.07 -9.94
C ILE A 74 10.42 -5.58 -10.85
N ASN A 75 10.79 -5.00 -11.99
CA ASN A 75 9.88 -4.46 -12.99
C ASN A 75 9.35 -5.55 -13.93
N ALA A 76 8.35 -5.22 -14.74
CA ALA A 76 7.76 -6.15 -15.71
C ALA A 76 8.78 -6.69 -16.72
N ASP A 77 9.77 -5.87 -17.10
CA ASP A 77 10.88 -6.23 -17.99
C ASP A 77 12.01 -7.02 -17.32
N GLY A 78 11.90 -7.27 -16.00
CA GLY A 78 12.92 -7.97 -15.22
C GLY A 78 14.04 -7.09 -14.69
N THR A 79 14.05 -5.79 -14.98
CA THR A 79 15.01 -4.85 -14.38
C THR A 79 14.69 -4.61 -12.92
N VAL A 80 15.72 -4.27 -12.12
CA VAL A 80 15.56 -3.91 -10.71
C VAL A 80 15.73 -2.41 -10.53
N SER A 81 14.73 -1.76 -9.96
CA SER A 81 14.71 -0.32 -9.66
C SER A 81 14.33 -0.07 -8.22
N ARG A 82 14.41 1.19 -7.78
CA ARG A 82 13.86 1.55 -6.48
C ARG A 82 12.36 1.25 -6.44
N TYR A 83 11.91 0.74 -5.30
CA TYR A 83 10.50 0.52 -5.02
C TYR A 83 9.80 1.85 -4.91
N MET A 84 8.77 2.04 -5.74
CA MET A 84 7.84 3.14 -5.63
C MET A 84 6.52 2.56 -5.11
N PRO A 85 6.15 2.76 -3.83
CA PRO A 85 4.90 2.25 -3.33
C PRO A 85 3.73 2.81 -4.16
N PRO A 86 2.71 1.98 -4.46
CA PRO A 86 1.55 2.46 -5.17
C PRO A 86 0.90 3.61 -4.37
N PRO A 87 0.32 4.61 -5.05
CA PRO A 87 -0.36 5.68 -4.36
C PRO A 87 -1.46 5.10 -3.46
N PRO A 88 -1.67 5.69 -2.27
CA PRO A 88 -2.71 5.21 -1.37
C PRO A 88 -4.06 5.23 -2.08
N ALA A 89 -4.84 4.17 -1.88
CA ALA A 89 -6.15 4.06 -2.49
C ALA A 89 -7.03 5.28 -2.13
N PRO A 90 -7.84 5.80 -3.07
CA PRO A 90 -8.76 6.91 -2.78
C PRO A 90 -9.65 6.58 -1.60
N VAL A 91 -9.88 7.56 -0.71
CA VAL A 91 -10.79 7.37 0.41
C VAL A 91 -12.20 7.08 -0.10
N PRO A 92 -12.84 5.96 0.29
CA PRO A 92 -14.18 5.61 -0.17
C PRO A 92 -15.21 6.71 0.13
N LEU A 93 -16.16 6.92 -0.78
CA LEU A 93 -17.20 7.96 -0.64
C LEU A 93 -18.03 7.76 0.63
N SER A 94 -18.29 6.51 1.03
CA SER A 94 -18.95 6.17 2.29
C SER A 94 -18.20 6.67 3.53
N ARG A 95 -16.86 6.60 3.51
CA ARG A 95 -16.02 7.13 4.61
C ARG A 95 -16.06 8.66 4.63
N LYS A 96 -16.08 9.30 3.46
CA LYS A 96 -16.25 10.76 3.38
C LYS A 96 -17.62 11.17 3.92
N ALA A 97 -18.68 10.43 3.59
CA ALA A 97 -20.04 10.70 4.05
C ALA A 97 -20.19 10.53 5.57
N ARG A 98 -19.51 9.55 6.17
CA ARG A 98 -19.46 9.40 7.63
C ARG A 98 -18.87 10.65 8.31
N ARG A 99 -17.72 11.14 7.83
CA ARG A 99 -17.10 12.38 8.37
C ARG A 99 -18.03 13.58 8.24
N ALA A 100 -18.81 13.65 7.16
CA ALA A 100 -19.81 14.69 6.98
C ALA A 100 -21.00 14.52 7.95
N MET A 101 -21.40 13.29 8.29
CA MET A 101 -22.37 13.06 9.37
C MET A 101 -21.88 13.50 10.73
N ASP A 102 -20.62 13.26 11.08
CA ASP A 102 -20.05 13.76 12.34
C ASP A 102 -20.20 15.31 12.44
N SER A 103 -20.08 16.01 11.31
CA SER A 103 -20.29 17.46 11.24
C SER A 103 -21.76 17.86 11.38
N VAL A 104 -22.67 17.09 10.77
CA VAL A 104 -24.12 17.28 10.91
C VAL A 104 -24.57 17.08 12.35
N GLU A 105 -24.06 16.06 13.04
CA GLU A 105 -24.39 15.81 14.45
C GLU A 105 -23.97 16.98 15.35
N SER A 106 -22.79 17.56 15.09
CA SER A 106 -22.34 18.77 15.77
C SER A 106 -23.29 19.95 15.52
N GLN A 107 -23.74 20.15 14.28
CA GLN A 107 -24.67 21.22 13.94
C GLN A 107 -26.07 20.99 14.54
N SER A 108 -26.52 19.74 14.61
CA SER A 108 -27.81 19.36 15.20
C SER A 108 -27.88 19.78 16.66
N SER A 109 -26.79 19.61 17.40
CA SER A 109 -26.73 20.00 18.82
C SER A 109 -26.92 21.52 19.00
N VAL A 110 -26.34 22.33 18.10
CA VAL A 110 -26.46 23.79 18.12
C VAL A 110 -27.87 24.24 17.73
N VAL A 111 -28.42 23.68 16.65
CA VAL A 111 -29.79 23.97 16.17
C VAL A 111 -30.82 23.65 17.24
N LEU A 112 -30.70 22.49 17.90
CA LEU A 112 -31.59 22.11 19.00
C LEU A 112 -31.46 23.03 20.22
N ALA A 113 -30.23 23.46 20.57
CA ALA A 113 -30.02 24.40 21.67
C ALA A 113 -30.67 25.78 21.40
N MET A 114 -30.83 26.15 20.13
CA MET A 114 -31.53 27.38 19.71
C MET A 114 -33.05 27.21 19.60
N GLY A 115 -33.59 26.00 19.85
CA GLY A 115 -35.01 25.70 19.69
C GLY A 115 -35.46 25.58 18.23
N GLU A 116 -34.51 25.45 17.31
CA GLU A 116 -34.77 25.35 15.88
C GLU A 116 -34.74 23.89 15.41
N THR A 117 -35.09 23.66 14.15
CA THR A 117 -35.00 22.36 13.49
C THR A 117 -34.28 22.49 12.16
N PHE A 118 -33.67 21.40 11.68
CA PHE A 118 -33.04 21.41 10.38
C PHE A 118 -34.04 21.72 9.27
N GLY A 119 -33.65 22.64 8.39
CA GLY A 119 -34.41 23.05 7.22
C GLY A 119 -34.52 21.95 6.16
N PRO A 120 -35.38 22.13 5.14
CA PRO A 120 -35.57 21.15 4.07
C PRO A 120 -34.27 20.80 3.34
N LEU A 121 -33.37 21.76 3.12
CA LEU A 121 -32.10 21.53 2.41
C LEU A 121 -31.16 20.66 3.25
N MET A 122 -31.06 20.94 4.55
CA MET A 122 -30.25 20.13 5.47
C MET A 122 -30.80 18.71 5.59
N ARG A 123 -32.13 18.54 5.72
CA ARG A 123 -32.73 17.18 5.75
C ARG A 123 -32.46 16.39 4.46
N ALA A 124 -32.52 17.04 3.30
CA ALA A 124 -32.19 16.41 2.02
C ALA A 124 -30.71 16.01 1.95
N TYR A 125 -29.81 16.87 2.41
CA TYR A 125 -28.39 16.60 2.54
C TYR A 125 -28.11 15.38 3.44
N VAL A 126 -28.70 15.35 4.64
CA VAL A 126 -28.56 14.22 5.58
C VAL A 126 -29.06 12.91 4.97
N LYS A 127 -30.21 12.94 4.28
CA LYS A 127 -30.76 11.75 3.61
C LYS A 127 -29.82 11.21 2.51
N LYS A 128 -29.24 12.11 1.70
CA LYS A 128 -28.24 11.76 0.68
C LYS A 128 -26.99 11.15 1.29
N LEU A 129 -26.46 11.73 2.37
CA LEU A 129 -25.29 11.18 3.05
C LEU A 129 -25.56 9.80 3.66
N TYR A 130 -26.74 9.59 4.26
CA TYR A 130 -27.15 8.28 4.75
C TYR A 130 -27.22 7.24 3.61
N ALA A 131 -27.77 7.62 2.46
CA ALA A 131 -27.85 6.75 1.29
C ALA A 131 -26.46 6.35 0.75
N ILE A 132 -25.50 7.28 0.75
CA ILE A 132 -24.10 7.03 0.39
C ILE A 132 -23.41 6.13 1.42
N MET A 133 -23.62 6.36 2.71
CA MET A 133 -23.04 5.55 3.79
C MET A 133 -23.52 4.09 3.75
N LYS A 134 -24.79 3.88 3.43
CA LYS A 134 -25.41 2.55 3.32
C LYS A 134 -25.13 1.84 1.99
N GLY A 135 -24.54 2.54 1.01
CA GLY A 135 -24.28 1.99 -0.32
C GLY A 135 -25.52 1.91 -1.21
N SER A 136 -26.66 2.48 -0.80
CA SER A 136 -27.87 2.58 -1.63
C SER A 136 -27.76 3.66 -2.71
N ASP A 137 -26.88 4.64 -2.55
CA ASP A 137 -26.52 5.57 -3.63
C ASP A 137 -25.30 5.03 -4.39
N THR A 138 -25.57 4.36 -5.51
CA THR A 138 -24.55 3.80 -6.41
C THR A 138 -24.19 4.74 -7.56
N THR A 139 -24.79 5.93 -7.60
CA THR A 139 -24.65 6.89 -8.72
C THR A 139 -23.76 8.08 -8.37
N SER A 140 -23.71 8.45 -7.08
CA SER A 140 -22.89 9.56 -6.62
C SER A 140 -21.40 9.22 -6.72
N THR A 141 -20.66 10.08 -7.42
CA THR A 141 -19.19 10.03 -7.53
C THR A 141 -18.49 11.01 -6.59
N VAL A 142 -19.24 11.97 -6.04
CA VAL A 142 -18.79 13.00 -5.11
C VAL A 142 -19.79 13.15 -3.95
N LEU A 143 -19.36 13.79 -2.86
CA LEU A 143 -20.28 14.13 -1.79
C LEU A 143 -21.23 15.26 -2.24
N PRO A 144 -22.49 15.27 -1.78
CA PRO A 144 -23.32 16.45 -1.90
C PRO A 144 -22.67 17.62 -1.14
N THR A 145 -22.91 18.84 -1.62
CA THR A 145 -22.48 20.06 -0.94
C THR A 145 -23.37 20.31 0.29
N ALA A 146 -22.75 20.63 1.42
CA ALA A 146 -23.49 21.00 2.62
C ALA A 146 -24.21 22.35 2.41
N PRO A 147 -25.44 22.52 2.92
CA PRO A 147 -26.08 23.83 2.98
C PRO A 147 -25.25 24.82 3.80
N SER A 148 -25.24 26.09 3.40
CA SER A 148 -24.59 27.17 4.16
C SER A 148 -25.34 27.51 5.44
N ASP A 149 -26.66 27.26 5.46
CA ASP A 149 -27.53 27.46 6.61
C ASP A 149 -28.26 26.15 6.94
N PRO A 150 -28.15 25.61 8.17
CA PRO A 150 -28.77 24.36 8.55
C PRO A 150 -30.29 24.45 8.76
N THR A 151 -30.89 25.65 8.89
CA THR A 151 -32.33 25.82 9.21
C THR A 151 -33.17 26.32 8.04
N LEU A 152 -32.53 26.73 6.93
CA LEU A 152 -33.20 27.15 5.68
C LEU A 152 -33.55 25.98 4.72
#